data_AF-A0A821GG82-F1
#
_entry.id   AF-A0A821GG82-F1
#
_cell.length_a   1.000
_cell.length_b   1.000
_cell.length_c   1.000
_cell.angle_alpha   90.00
_cell.angle_beta   90.00
_cell.angle_gamma   90.00
#
_symmetry.space_group_name_H-M   'P 1'
#
loop_
_entity.id
_entity.type
_entity.pdbx_description
1 polymer ?
#
loop_
_entity_poly.entity_id
_entity_poly.type
_entity_poly.pdbx_seq_one_letter_code
_entity_poly.pdbx_strand_id
1 'polypeptide(L)'
;NHNITNEYVLKQIKAKKNAQNIGGQKIGGLVLDMMIPWNSSCLLLDRLVMHKDIVKNIFSFPNNLNELTEKEKKKLHELTIKQNEWDMLVNLQQVLEPFSVSTTILPGQHYPTIASSFYIWRLLLRFLNTTSNDEPTIVALKESLRFQFNLYCNSKLPPGQLEIMQVSIFALPLSGRFLILFANSCSSKPLD
;
A
#
# COMPACT_ATOMS: atom_id res chain seq x y z
N ASN A 1 28.18 -10.11 38.13
CA ASN A 1 26.83 -9.52 37.98
C ASN A 1 26.12 -10.04 36.73
N HIS A 2 25.81 -11.34 36.68
CA HIS A 2 25.15 -12.00 35.53
C HIS A 2 23.76 -12.55 35.91
N ASN A 3 22.84 -11.68 36.31
CA ASN A 3 21.45 -12.09 36.60
C ASN A 3 20.37 -11.23 35.89
N ILE A 4 20.74 -10.18 35.16
CA ILE A 4 19.77 -9.23 34.56
C ILE A 4 19.26 -9.72 33.19
N THR A 5 20.02 -10.57 32.50
CA THR A 5 19.67 -11.10 31.17
C THR A 5 18.53 -12.13 31.20
N ASN A 6 18.33 -12.85 32.30
CA ASN A 6 17.33 -13.92 32.36
C ASN A 6 15.90 -13.39 32.54
N GLU A 7 15.71 -12.32 33.32
CA GLU A 7 14.37 -11.80 33.61
C GLU A 7 13.71 -11.15 32.38
N TYR A 8 14.51 -10.47 31.55
CA TYR A 8 14.05 -9.85 30.31
C TYR A 8 13.67 -10.89 29.25
N VAL A 9 14.49 -11.93 29.09
CA VAL A 9 14.23 -13.03 28.16
C VAL A 9 12.99 -13.80 28.58
N LEU A 10 12.82 -14.05 29.89
CA LEU A 10 11.62 -14.70 30.43
C LEU A 10 10.37 -13.83 30.25
N LYS A 11 10.45 -12.50 30.41
CA LYS A 11 9.35 -11.57 30.11
C LYS A 11 8.95 -11.62 28.63
N GLN A 12 9.91 -11.68 27.71
CA GLN A 12 9.61 -11.79 26.28
C GLN A 12 8.99 -13.14 25.90
N ILE A 13 9.45 -14.25 26.50
CA ILE A 13 8.87 -15.58 26.27
C ILE A 13 7.43 -15.65 26.82
N LYS A 14 7.16 -15.04 27.96
CA LYS A 14 5.82 -15.00 28.58
C LYS A 14 4.86 -14.11 27.79
N ALA A 15 5.33 -12.97 27.28
CA ALA A 15 4.56 -12.11 26.36
C ALA A 15 4.23 -12.82 25.04
N LYS A 16 5.16 -13.62 24.50
CA LYS A 16 4.97 -14.39 23.26
C LYS A 16 3.95 -15.53 23.41
N LYS A 17 3.90 -16.19 24.57
CA LYS A 17 2.86 -17.19 24.91
C LYS A 17 1.48 -16.55 25.14
N ASN A 18 1.42 -15.38 25.78
CA ASN A 18 0.15 -14.68 26.02
C ASN A 18 -0.45 -14.11 24.72
N ALA A 19 0.37 -13.72 23.74
CA ALA A 19 -0.07 -13.27 22.42
C ALA A 19 -0.55 -14.40 21.49
N GLN A 20 -0.35 -15.67 21.83
CA GLN A 20 -0.84 -16.81 21.07
C GLN A 20 -2.23 -17.31 21.52
N ASN A 21 -2.69 -16.92 22.72
CA ASN A 21 -3.94 -17.42 23.32
C ASN A 21 -5.10 -16.41 23.29
N ILE A 22 -4.92 -15.21 22.74
CA ILE A 22 -5.98 -14.22 22.59
C ILE A 22 -6.19 -14.00 21.10
N GLY A 23 -7.43 -14.22 20.65
CA GLY A 23 -7.88 -14.27 19.26
C GLY A 23 -7.12 -13.33 18.32
N GLY A 24 -6.63 -13.93 17.24
CA GLY A 24 -5.54 -13.39 16.43
C GLY A 24 -5.78 -12.01 15.83
N GLN A 25 -4.83 -11.11 16.11
CA GLN A 25 -4.27 -10.17 15.13
C GLN A 25 -2.93 -9.69 15.69
N LYS A 26 -1.82 -10.12 15.07
CA LYS A 26 -0.48 -9.64 15.41
C LYS A 26 -0.26 -8.29 14.74
N ILE A 27 -0.38 -7.21 15.51
CA ILE A 27 0.05 -5.88 15.11
C ILE A 27 1.54 -5.76 15.46
N GLY A 28 2.42 -5.64 14.45
CA GLY A 28 3.79 -5.17 14.64
C GLY A 28 4.94 -6.21 14.67
N GLY A 29 4.85 -7.32 13.94
CA GLY A 29 6.02 -8.18 13.68
C GLY A 29 6.74 -7.81 12.38
N LEU A 30 8.08 -7.94 12.34
CA LEU A 30 8.86 -7.99 11.10
C LEU A 30 8.25 -9.06 10.19
N VAL A 31 7.75 -8.61 9.04
CA VAL A 31 7.04 -9.44 8.07
C VAL A 31 8.03 -10.45 7.49
N LEU A 32 7.76 -11.75 7.71
CA LEU A 32 8.49 -12.85 7.08
C LEU A 32 8.36 -12.76 5.55
N ASP A 33 9.42 -13.12 4.82
CA ASP A 33 9.50 -13.27 3.36
C ASP A 33 8.59 -14.39 2.84
N MET A 34 7.28 -14.25 3.01
CA MET A 34 6.28 -15.02 2.30
C MET A 34 5.38 -14.07 1.53
N MET A 35 5.39 -14.24 0.21
CA MET A 35 4.38 -13.74 -0.72
C MET A 35 3.91 -12.31 -0.39
N ILE A 36 4.84 -11.35 -0.31
CA ILE A 36 4.43 -9.95 -0.21
C ILE A 36 3.68 -9.67 -1.52
N PRO A 37 2.38 -9.31 -1.49
CA PRO A 37 1.69 -8.92 -2.70
C PRO A 37 2.45 -7.75 -3.34
N TRP A 38 2.19 -7.46 -4.61
CA TRP A 38 2.85 -6.38 -5.34
C TRP A 38 2.35 -4.98 -4.89
N ASN A 39 2.15 -4.81 -3.57
CA ASN A 39 1.67 -3.64 -2.87
C ASN A 39 2.64 -3.17 -1.76
N SER A 40 3.83 -3.77 -1.64
CA SER A 40 4.84 -3.42 -0.63
C SER A 40 5.16 -1.93 -0.62
N SER A 41 5.30 -1.31 -1.80
CA SER A 41 5.53 0.12 -1.96
C SER A 41 4.36 0.96 -1.42
N CYS A 42 3.12 0.55 -1.69
CA CYS A 42 1.94 1.24 -1.17
C CYS A 42 1.87 1.14 0.37
N LEU A 43 2.07 -0.08 0.92
CA LEU A 43 2.07 -0.30 2.37
C LEU A 43 3.21 0.44 3.08
N LEU A 44 4.36 0.60 2.42
CA LEU A 44 5.47 1.40 2.93
C LEU A 44 5.09 2.88 2.99
N LEU A 45 4.48 3.42 1.92
CA LEU A 45 4.02 4.80 1.88
C LEU A 45 2.95 5.05 2.94
N ASP A 46 1.97 4.15 3.09
CA ASP A 46 0.93 4.23 4.12
C ASP A 46 1.53 4.36 5.53
N ARG A 47 2.50 3.50 5.86
CA ARG A 47 3.18 3.52 7.17
C ARG A 47 4.04 4.77 7.35
N LEU A 48 4.71 5.20 6.28
CA LEU A 48 5.57 6.38 6.33
C LEU A 48 4.75 7.65 6.56
N VAL A 49 3.61 7.79 5.87
CA VAL A 49 2.66 8.90 6.06
C VAL A 49 2.03 8.83 7.46
N MET A 50 1.64 7.64 7.94
CA MET A 50 1.10 7.45 9.28
C MET A 50 2.06 7.89 10.39
N HIS A 51 3.37 7.67 10.20
CA HIS A 51 4.39 8.05 11.17
C HIS A 51 5.06 9.39 10.87
N LYS A 52 4.49 10.22 9.99
CA LYS A 52 5.04 11.53 9.58
C LYS A 52 5.42 12.40 10.77
N ASP A 53 4.58 12.49 11.80
CA ASP A 53 4.83 13.34 12.97
C ASP A 53 6.00 12.82 13.82
N ILE A 54 6.11 11.51 13.98
CA ILE A 54 7.24 10.88 14.69
C ILE A 54 8.54 11.17 13.94
N VAL A 55 8.52 11.00 12.61
CA VAL A 55 9.66 11.28 11.74
C VAL A 55 10.04 12.77 11.83
N LYS A 56 9.07 13.69 11.74
CA LYS A 56 9.31 15.13 11.91
C LYS A 56 9.88 15.48 13.28
N ASN A 57 9.40 14.85 14.34
CA ASN A 57 9.91 15.07 15.70
C ASN A 57 11.37 14.62 15.86
N ILE A 58 11.74 13.49 15.26
CA ILE A 58 13.13 12.98 15.25
C ILE A 58 14.05 13.98 14.55
N PHE A 59 13.63 14.53 13.41
CA PHE A 59 14.43 15.51 12.67
C PHE A 59 14.46 16.89 13.34
N SER A 60 13.42 17.28 14.08
CA SER A 60 13.33 18.61 14.72
C SER A 60 14.14 18.70 16.01
N PHE A 61 14.34 17.58 16.72
CA PHE A 61 15.05 17.55 18.00
C PHE A 61 16.20 16.53 18.03
N PRO A 62 17.22 16.67 17.16
CA PRO A 62 18.36 15.74 17.13
C PRO A 62 19.18 15.77 18.43
N ASN A 63 19.07 16.84 19.22
CA ASN A 63 19.73 16.99 20.51
C ASN A 63 19.14 16.11 21.62
N ASN A 64 17.91 15.61 21.46
CA ASN A 64 17.31 14.67 22.41
C ASN A 64 17.83 13.24 22.21
N LEU A 65 18.56 12.98 21.12
CA LEU A 65 19.24 11.71 20.86
C LEU A 65 20.64 11.77 21.46
N ASN A 66 20.73 11.54 22.77
CA ASN A 66 21.96 11.66 23.56
C ASN A 66 23.13 10.77 23.08
N GLU A 67 22.86 9.78 22.23
CA GLU A 67 23.83 8.80 21.72
C GLU A 67 24.41 9.15 20.34
N LEU A 68 23.93 10.21 19.66
CA LEU A 68 24.39 10.55 18.31
C LEU A 68 25.63 11.46 18.30
N THR A 69 26.60 11.13 17.45
CA THR A 69 27.77 11.96 17.16
C THR A 69 27.38 13.20 16.35
N GLU A 70 28.11 14.31 16.50
CA GLU A 70 27.87 15.55 15.73
C GLU A 70 27.88 15.35 14.20
N LYS A 71 28.67 14.39 13.69
CA LYS A 71 28.65 14.00 12.27
C LYS A 71 27.33 13.34 11.85
N GLU A 72 26.74 12.54 12.73
CA GLU A 72 25.49 11.84 12.48
C GLU A 72 24.31 12.80 12.58
N LYS A 73 24.35 13.76 13.51
CA LYS A 73 23.36 14.84 13.60
C LYS A 73 23.31 15.69 12.32
N LYS A 74 24.48 16.04 11.76
CA LYS A 74 24.55 16.75 10.46
C LYS A 74 23.94 15.94 9.32
N LYS A 75 24.29 14.65 9.21
CA LYS A 75 23.69 13.75 8.22
C LYS A 75 22.18 13.62 8.39
N LEU A 76 21.69 13.55 9.63
CA LEU A 76 20.26 13.48 9.92
C LEU A 76 19.54 14.75 9.45
N HIS A 77 20.14 15.91 9.66
CA HIS A 77 19.60 17.18 9.16
C HIS A 77 19.57 17.23 7.61
N GLU A 78 20.57 16.67 6.94
CA GLU A 78 20.60 16.55 5.47
C GLU A 78 19.52 15.60 4.93
N LEU A 79 19.17 14.56 5.69
CA LEU A 79 18.13 13.58 5.36
C LEU A 79 16.70 14.04 5.72
N THR A 80 16.54 15.26 6.22
CA THR A 80 15.23 15.78 6.62
C THR A 80 14.34 15.95 5.38
N ILE A 81 13.25 15.18 5.34
CA ILE A 81 12.27 15.22 4.26
C ILE A 81 11.53 16.55 4.31
N LYS A 82 11.60 17.31 3.22
CA LYS A 82 10.95 18.61 3.05
C LYS A 82 9.44 18.44 2.84
N GLN A 83 8.66 19.50 3.09
CA GLN A 83 7.20 19.40 2.99
C GLN A 83 6.73 19.04 1.57
N ASN A 84 7.37 19.58 0.52
CA ASN A 84 7.07 19.22 -0.87
C ASN A 84 7.32 17.73 -1.18
N GLU A 85 8.33 17.12 -0.56
CA GLU A 85 8.61 15.69 -0.70
C GLU A 85 7.55 14.85 0.02
N TRP A 86 7.05 15.31 1.18
CA TRP A 86 5.90 14.70 1.84
C TRP A 86 4.65 14.76 0.97
N ASP A 87 4.39 15.89 0.33
CA ASP A 87 3.23 16.07 -0.54
C ASP A 87 3.34 15.14 -1.77
N MET A 88 4.55 14.98 -2.33
CA MET A 88 4.82 14.01 -3.39
C MET A 88 4.58 12.55 -2.94
N LEU A 89 4.95 12.18 -1.71
CA LEU A 89 4.71 10.84 -1.17
C LEU A 89 3.21 10.55 -1.03
N VAL A 90 2.42 11.54 -0.60
CA VAL A 90 0.94 11.44 -0.53
C VAL A 90 0.34 11.29 -1.92
N ASN A 91 0.79 12.09 -2.89
CA ASN A 91 0.31 11.99 -4.27
C ASN A 91 0.65 10.63 -4.90
N LEU A 92 1.82 10.08 -4.57
CA LEU A 92 2.22 8.74 -5.00
C LEU A 92 1.34 7.66 -4.36
N GLN A 93 1.05 7.79 -3.06
CA GLN A 93 0.15 6.88 -2.34
C GLN A 93 -1.25 6.87 -2.99
N GLN A 94 -1.81 8.04 -3.28
CA GLN A 94 -3.13 8.18 -3.90
C GLN A 94 -3.20 7.49 -5.28
N VAL A 95 -2.12 7.56 -6.06
CA VAL A 95 -2.07 6.92 -7.38
C VAL A 95 -1.92 5.40 -7.27
N LEU A 96 -1.24 4.90 -6.25
CA LEU A 96 -0.96 3.47 -6.04
C LEU A 96 -2.09 2.73 -5.32
N GLU A 97 -2.91 3.42 -4.53
CA GLU A 97 -4.00 2.82 -3.74
C GLU A 97 -4.96 1.94 -4.58
N PRO A 98 -5.47 2.38 -5.75
CA PRO A 98 -6.36 1.54 -6.57
C PRO A 98 -5.71 0.24 -7.04
N PHE A 99 -4.39 0.26 -7.28
CA PHE A 99 -3.63 -0.94 -7.65
C PHE A 99 -3.44 -1.86 -6.45
N SER A 100 -3.15 -1.30 -5.27
CA SER A 100 -3.05 -2.08 -4.02
C SER A 100 -4.35 -2.84 -3.72
N VAL A 101 -5.50 -2.17 -3.81
CA VAL A 101 -6.83 -2.79 -3.64
C VAL A 101 -7.05 -3.90 -4.67
N SER A 102 -6.71 -3.65 -5.93
CA SER A 102 -6.82 -4.63 -7.00
C SER A 102 -6.00 -5.90 -6.75
N THR A 103 -4.77 -5.75 -6.24
CA THR A 103 -3.90 -6.90 -5.90
C THR A 103 -4.40 -7.73 -4.72
N THR A 104 -5.25 -7.17 -3.87
CA THR A 104 -5.88 -7.90 -2.77
C THR A 104 -7.12 -8.66 -3.25
N ILE A 105 -7.80 -8.17 -4.29
CA ILE A 105 -9.03 -8.75 -4.81
C ILE A 105 -8.74 -9.77 -5.93
N LEU A 106 -7.68 -9.67 -6.70
CA LEU A 106 -7.38 -10.70 -7.71
C LEU A 106 -7.07 -12.12 -7.16
N PRO A 107 -6.38 -12.32 -6.01
CA PRO A 107 -6.06 -13.67 -5.52
C PRO A 107 -7.22 -14.38 -4.81
N GLY A 108 -8.40 -13.74 -4.69
CA GLY A 108 -9.52 -14.35 -3.97
C GLY A 108 -10.05 -15.61 -4.66
N GLN A 109 -10.41 -16.61 -3.85
CA GLN A 109 -10.86 -17.93 -4.32
C GLN A 109 -12.39 -18.11 -4.28
N HIS A 110 -13.12 -17.19 -3.64
CA HIS A 110 -14.57 -17.30 -3.39
C HIS A 110 -15.44 -16.65 -4.49
N TYR A 111 -14.85 -16.19 -5.58
CA TYR A 111 -15.54 -15.54 -6.69
C TYR A 111 -14.80 -15.80 -8.01
N PRO A 112 -15.48 -15.68 -9.16
CA PRO A 112 -14.84 -15.89 -10.45
C PRO A 112 -13.84 -14.76 -10.74
N THR A 113 -12.57 -15.05 -10.45
CA THR A 113 -11.44 -14.14 -10.59
C THR A 113 -11.28 -13.58 -12.00
N ILE A 114 -11.55 -14.37 -13.04
CA ILE A 114 -11.39 -13.98 -14.45
C ILE A 114 -12.39 -12.89 -14.87
N ALA A 115 -13.62 -12.95 -14.37
CA ALA A 115 -14.62 -11.93 -14.67
C ALA A 115 -14.39 -10.67 -13.83
N SER A 116 -14.04 -10.83 -12.55
CA SER A 116 -13.65 -9.72 -11.68
C SER A 116 -12.40 -8.99 -12.19
N SER A 117 -11.44 -9.70 -12.78
CA SER A 117 -10.21 -9.09 -13.31
C SER A 117 -10.48 -8.17 -14.51
N PHE A 118 -11.48 -8.47 -15.34
CA PHE A 118 -11.90 -7.55 -16.40
C PHE A 118 -12.50 -6.26 -15.84
N TYR A 119 -13.35 -6.38 -14.82
CA TYR A 119 -13.96 -5.24 -14.18
C TYR A 119 -12.91 -4.34 -13.53
N ILE A 120 -11.97 -4.94 -12.80
CA ILE A 120 -10.81 -4.26 -12.21
C ILE A 120 -9.98 -3.56 -13.30
N TRP A 121 -9.68 -4.25 -14.40
CA TRP A 121 -8.95 -3.67 -15.53
C TRP A 121 -9.64 -2.42 -16.08
N ARG A 122 -10.96 -2.46 -16.31
CA ARG A 122 -11.73 -1.30 -16.77
C ARG A 122 -11.75 -0.16 -15.76
N LEU A 123 -11.86 -0.46 -14.46
CA LEU A 123 -11.83 0.54 -13.41
C LEU A 123 -10.46 1.24 -13.34
N LEU A 124 -9.37 0.48 -13.39
CA LEU A 124 -8.01 1.03 -13.40
C LEU A 124 -7.79 1.90 -14.65
N LEU A 125 -8.23 1.45 -15.82
CA LEU A 125 -8.12 2.23 -17.06
C LEU A 125 -8.93 3.53 -16.98
N ARG A 126 -10.14 3.48 -16.40
CA ARG A 126 -10.94 4.67 -16.15
C ARG A 126 -10.27 5.63 -15.17
N PHE A 127 -9.70 5.11 -14.07
CA PHE A 127 -8.96 5.90 -13.09
C PHE A 127 -7.76 6.63 -13.73
N LEU A 128 -6.99 5.92 -14.56
CA LEU A 128 -5.84 6.47 -15.28
C LEU A 128 -6.22 7.51 -16.34
N ASN A 129 -7.42 7.42 -16.92
CA ASN A 129 -7.91 8.38 -17.93
C ASN A 129 -8.67 9.57 -17.33
N THR A 130 -9.11 9.48 -16.07
CA THR A 130 -9.79 10.58 -15.40
C THR A 130 -8.73 11.52 -14.80
N THR A 131 -8.63 12.73 -15.35
CA THR A 131 -7.64 13.76 -14.95
C THR A 131 -8.30 15.10 -14.57
N SER A 132 -9.63 15.19 -14.58
CA SER A 132 -10.35 16.47 -14.60
C SER A 132 -10.14 17.37 -13.37
N ASN A 133 -9.76 16.80 -12.22
CA ASN A 133 -9.57 17.53 -10.95
C ASN A 133 -8.22 17.22 -10.27
N ASP A 134 -7.29 16.56 -10.96
CA ASP A 134 -6.05 16.09 -10.33
C ASP A 134 -4.94 17.15 -10.36
N GLU A 135 -4.06 17.12 -9.36
CA GLU A 135 -2.84 17.92 -9.34
C GLU A 135 -1.93 17.55 -10.53
N PRO A 136 -1.19 18.49 -11.16
CA PRO A 136 -0.27 18.19 -12.27
C PRO A 136 0.71 17.04 -11.99
N THR A 137 1.17 16.89 -10.75
CA THR A 137 2.06 15.78 -10.35
C THR A 137 1.35 14.42 -10.43
N ILE A 138 0.10 14.34 -10.00
CA ILE A 138 -0.76 13.15 -10.09
C ILE A 138 -1.04 12.83 -11.57
N VAL A 139 -1.31 13.84 -12.39
CA VAL A 139 -1.52 13.65 -13.84
C VAL A 139 -0.28 13.02 -14.49
N ALA A 140 0.91 13.56 -14.23
CA ALA A 140 2.16 13.02 -14.77
C ALA A 140 2.42 11.57 -14.31
N LEU A 141 2.13 11.25 -13.04
CA LEU A 141 2.23 9.89 -12.51
C LEU A 141 1.23 8.94 -13.18
N LYS A 142 -0.02 9.36 -13.35
CA LYS A 142 -1.06 8.59 -14.06
C LYS A 142 -0.68 8.34 -15.52
N GLU A 143 -0.11 9.32 -16.21
CA GLU A 143 0.33 9.15 -17.60
C GLU A 143 1.44 8.11 -17.74
N SER A 144 2.45 8.18 -16.86
CA SER A 144 3.54 7.20 -16.82
C SER A 144 3.02 5.79 -16.54
N LEU A 145 2.11 5.64 -15.56
CA LEU A 145 1.48 4.36 -15.26
C LEU A 145 0.61 3.87 -16.40
N ARG A 146 -0.16 4.75 -17.05
CA ARG A 146 -1.00 4.40 -18.20
C ARG A 146 -0.16 3.86 -19.35
N PHE A 147 0.98 4.48 -19.62
CA PHE A 147 1.91 4.01 -20.64
C PHE A 147 2.40 2.59 -20.32
N GLN A 148 2.89 2.35 -19.10
CA GLN A 148 3.34 1.03 -18.67
C GLN A 148 2.22 -0.02 -18.66
N PHE A 149 1.04 0.37 -18.20
CA PHE A 149 -0.14 -0.49 -18.13
C PHE A 149 -0.58 -0.94 -19.53
N ASN A 150 -0.67 0.00 -20.47
CA ASN A 150 -1.00 -0.31 -21.86
C ASN A 150 0.09 -1.18 -22.52
N LEU A 151 1.36 -0.88 -22.28
CA LEU A 151 2.45 -1.73 -22.79
C LEU A 151 2.33 -3.16 -22.27
N TYR A 152 2.10 -3.34 -20.98
CA TYR A 152 1.94 -4.67 -20.39
C TYR A 152 0.72 -5.39 -20.98
N CYS A 153 -0.44 -4.73 -21.04
CA CYS A 153 -1.67 -5.29 -21.60
C CYS A 153 -1.54 -5.65 -23.09
N ASN A 154 -0.77 -4.89 -23.87
CA ASN A 154 -0.62 -5.15 -25.31
C ASN A 154 0.50 -6.14 -25.64
N SER A 155 1.54 -6.25 -24.81
CA SER A 155 2.72 -7.06 -25.11
C SER A 155 2.82 -8.37 -24.33
N LYS A 156 2.21 -8.45 -23.14
CA LYS A 156 2.36 -9.61 -22.23
C LYS A 156 1.08 -10.42 -22.05
N LEU A 157 -0.09 -9.88 -22.39
CA LEU A 157 -1.32 -10.67 -22.36
C LEU A 157 -1.38 -11.61 -23.57
N PRO A 158 -1.61 -12.92 -23.36
CA PRO A 158 -1.97 -13.84 -24.42
C PRO A 158 -3.08 -13.31 -25.34
N PRO A 159 -2.97 -13.53 -26.66
CA PRO A 159 -4.03 -13.17 -27.60
C PRO A 159 -5.32 -13.91 -27.22
N GLY A 160 -6.44 -13.18 -27.20
CA GLY A 160 -7.75 -13.71 -26.80
C GLY A 160 -8.02 -13.74 -25.29
N GLN A 161 -7.05 -13.47 -24.42
CA GLN A 161 -7.31 -13.43 -22.96
C GLN A 161 -8.28 -12.31 -22.58
N LEU A 162 -8.20 -11.16 -23.24
CA LEU A 162 -9.16 -10.07 -23.05
C LEU A 162 -10.57 -10.46 -23.47
N GLU A 163 -10.72 -11.25 -24.55
CA GLU A 163 -12.02 -11.74 -25.02
C GLU A 163 -12.60 -12.75 -24.03
N ILE A 164 -11.78 -13.66 -23.51
CA ILE A 164 -12.18 -14.61 -22.46
C ILE A 164 -12.63 -13.85 -21.20
N MET A 165 -11.88 -12.84 -20.79
CA MET A 165 -12.21 -11.98 -19.66
C MET A 165 -13.54 -11.23 -19.88
N GLN A 166 -13.81 -10.74 -21.10
CA GLN A 166 -15.07 -10.10 -21.49
C GLN A 166 -16.25 -11.06 -21.43
N VAL A 167 -16.12 -12.25 -22.03
CA VAL A 167 -17.18 -13.25 -22.06
C VAL A 167 -17.52 -13.77 -20.67
N SER A 168 -16.50 -13.88 -19.80
CA SER A 168 -16.66 -14.33 -18.41
C SER A 168 -17.56 -13.43 -17.57
N ILE A 169 -17.76 -12.17 -17.96
CA ILE A 169 -18.71 -11.26 -17.29
C ILE A 169 -20.15 -11.70 -17.51
N PHE A 170 -20.49 -12.14 -18.71
CA PHE A 170 -21.84 -12.58 -19.04
C PHE A 170 -22.20 -13.90 -18.36
N ALA A 171 -21.20 -14.67 -17.95
CA ALA A 171 -21.37 -15.91 -17.19
C ALA A 171 -21.54 -15.69 -15.67
N LEU A 172 -21.46 -14.44 -15.19
CA LEU A 172 -21.53 -14.10 -13.77
C LEU A 172 -22.95 -13.67 -13.37
N PRO A 173 -23.63 -14.35 -12.42
CA PRO A 173 -24.73 -13.74 -11.71
C PRO A 173 -24.12 -12.67 -10.80
N LEU A 174 -24.17 -11.40 -11.22
CA LEU A 174 -23.64 -10.26 -10.48
C LEU A 174 -24.30 -10.17 -9.10
N SER A 175 -23.72 -10.81 -8.09
CA SER A 175 -24.14 -10.58 -6.72
C SER A 175 -23.81 -9.12 -6.38
N GLY A 176 -24.82 -8.30 -6.11
CA GLY A 176 -24.67 -6.85 -5.89
C GLY A 176 -23.67 -6.46 -4.79
N ARG A 177 -23.23 -7.41 -3.95
CA ARG A 177 -22.20 -7.23 -2.92
C ARG A 177 -20.82 -6.89 -3.49
N PHE A 178 -20.47 -7.36 -4.69
CA PHE A 178 -19.16 -7.10 -5.29
C PHE A 178 -18.99 -5.63 -5.72
N LEU A 179 -20.05 -5.04 -6.25
CA LEU A 179 -20.06 -3.62 -6.65
C LEU A 179 -19.99 -2.69 -5.44
N ILE A 180 -20.60 -3.07 -4.31
CA ILE A 180 -20.62 -2.26 -3.08
C ILE A 180 -19.24 -2.17 -2.43
N LEU A 181 -18.49 -3.28 -2.37
CA LEU A 181 -17.16 -3.30 -1.76
C LEU A 181 -16.15 -2.45 -2.55
N PHE A 182 -16.24 -2.46 -3.88
CA PHE A 182 -15.32 -1.70 -4.73
C PHE A 182 -15.72 -0.22 -4.88
N ALA A 183 -17.01 0.10 -4.96
CA ALA A 183 -17.49 1.48 -5.07
C ALA A 183 -17.15 2.31 -3.82
N ASN A 184 -17.16 1.68 -2.64
CA ASN A 184 -16.80 2.35 -1.39
C ASN A 184 -15.30 2.64 -1.27
N SER A 185 -14.41 1.82 -1.85
CA SER A 185 -12.97 2.11 -1.89
C SER A 185 -12.58 3.17 -2.94
N CYS A 186 -13.34 3.31 -4.03
CA CYS A 186 -13.09 4.35 -5.03
C CYS A 186 -13.80 5.68 -4.74
N SER A 187 -14.66 5.73 -3.72
CA SER A 187 -15.34 6.95 -3.26
C SER A 187 -14.75 7.40 -1.92
N SER A 188 -13.45 7.65 -1.88
CA SER A 188 -12.89 8.57 -0.89
C SER A 188 -13.44 9.97 -1.21
N LYS A 189 -14.56 10.32 -0.55
CA LYS A 189 -15.01 11.70 -0.47
C LYS A 189 -13.89 12.54 0.16
N PRO A 190 -13.69 13.80 -0.27
CA PRO A 190 -12.90 14.73 0.51
C PRO A 190 -13.52 14.85 1.91
N LEU A 191 -12.67 14.73 2.92
CA LEU A 191 -12.99 15.15 4.29
C LEU A 191 -13.20 16.67 4.25
N ASP A 192 -14.46 17.09 4.41
CA ASP A 192 -14.78 18.37 5.04
C ASP A 192 -14.62 18.24 6.56
#